data_AF-A0A4U3A5M6-F1
#
_entry.id   AF-A0A4U3A5M6-F1
#
_cell.length_a   1.000
_cell.length_b   1.000
_cell.length_c   1.000
_cell.angle_alpha   90.00
_cell.angle_beta   90.00
_cell.angle_gamma   90.00
#
_symmetry.space_group_name_H-M   'P 1'
#
loop_
_entity.id
_entity.type
_entity.pdbx_description
1 polymer ?
#
loop_
_entity_poly.entity_id
_entity_poly.type
_entity_poly.pdbx_seq_one_letter_code
_entity_poly.pdbx_strand_id
1 'polypeptide(L)'
;MMKIEWKEKVYNNFIGTISERDEYQKQEINKELAIAGIGLWWLNMLVMLIMLLVDTMNHTISIGTIFIFLINMFYTNYLIFKLKKKGLNDTECATEEEYLQHKKTLRKAGLKAGVLWGFQMFVFMNYILPYLGSEEISVSLFNVVLYCCGGGFFGLSMYIVGLLNLKKLY
;
A
#
# COMPACT_ATOMS: atom_id res chain seq x y z
N MET A 1 10.95 -19.17 24.98
CA MET A 1 11.38 -17.93 25.66
C MET A 1 12.44 -17.14 24.90
N MET A 2 13.49 -17.77 24.35
CA MET A 2 14.62 -17.10 23.67
C MET A 2 14.29 -16.13 22.49
N LYS A 3 13.14 -16.27 21.80
CA LYS A 3 12.72 -15.37 20.70
C LYS A 3 12.14 -14.02 21.16
N ILE A 4 11.69 -13.93 22.41
CA ILE A 4 11.05 -12.72 22.95
C ILE A 4 12.15 -11.72 23.37
N GLU A 5 13.17 -12.22 24.07
CA GLU A 5 14.32 -11.44 24.54
C GLU A 5 15.12 -10.78 23.40
N TRP A 6 15.33 -11.49 22.28
CA TRP A 6 16.06 -10.90 21.15
C TRP A 6 15.31 -9.74 20.50
N LYS A 7 13.98 -9.87 20.35
CA LYS A 7 13.15 -8.80 19.77
C LYS A 7 13.14 -7.56 20.65
N GLU A 8 12.99 -7.76 21.95
CA GLU A 8 13.02 -6.66 22.92
C GLU A 8 14.40 -6.01 22.98
N LYS A 9 15.48 -6.80 22.91
CA LYS A 9 16.84 -6.26 22.87
C LYS A 9 17.10 -5.44 21.61
N VAL A 10 16.69 -5.93 20.42
CA VAL A 10 16.82 -5.17 19.17
C VAL A 10 15.98 -3.92 19.21
N TYR A 11 14.74 -4.01 19.71
CA TYR A 11 13.83 -2.89 19.85
C TYR A 11 14.43 -1.83 20.79
N ASN A 12 14.81 -2.19 22.01
CA ASN A 12 15.39 -1.30 23.02
C ASN A 12 16.68 -0.64 22.53
N ASN A 13 17.53 -1.38 21.80
CA ASN A 13 18.72 -0.82 21.19
C ASN A 13 18.39 0.18 20.06
N PHE A 14 17.39 -0.13 19.25
CA PHE A 14 16.94 0.76 18.17
C PHE A 14 16.36 2.08 18.70
N ILE A 15 15.59 2.03 19.80
CA ILE A 15 15.01 3.22 20.44
C ILE A 15 15.98 3.91 21.41
N GLY A 16 17.19 3.36 21.60
CA GLY A 16 18.25 3.93 22.43
C GLY A 16 17.99 3.89 23.93
N THR A 17 17.25 2.90 24.44
CA THR A 17 16.83 2.83 25.84
C THR A 17 17.53 1.72 26.61
N ILE A 18 17.98 2.04 27.83
CA ILE A 18 18.74 1.13 28.70
C ILE A 18 17.82 0.41 29.71
N SER A 19 16.65 0.97 30.03
CA SER A 19 15.70 0.44 31.03
C SER A 19 14.38 0.00 30.41
N GLU A 20 13.65 -0.86 31.11
CA GLU A 20 12.27 -1.21 30.78
C GLU A 20 11.37 0.04 30.80
N ARG A 21 10.44 0.09 29.84
CA ARG A 21 9.48 1.19 29.64
C ARG A 21 8.11 0.74 30.12
N ASP A 22 7.36 1.67 30.71
CA ASP A 22 5.95 1.43 31.05
C ASP A 22 5.09 1.23 29.78
N GLU A 23 3.86 0.73 29.94
CA GLU A 23 2.97 0.45 28.80
C GLU A 23 2.64 1.71 28.00
N TYR A 24 2.51 2.86 28.66
CA TYR A 24 2.20 4.15 28.02
C TYR A 24 3.35 4.62 27.12
N GLN A 25 4.57 4.61 27.62
CA GLN A 25 5.79 4.95 26.90
C GLN A 25 6.01 4.00 25.72
N LYS A 26 5.75 2.69 25.89
CA LYS A 26 5.80 1.72 24.79
C LYS A 26 4.77 2.06 23.71
N GLN A 27 3.57 2.47 24.10
CA GLN A 27 2.52 2.85 23.14
C GLN A 27 2.89 4.09 22.34
N GLU A 28 3.39 5.15 22.99
CA GLU A 28 3.75 6.39 22.29
C GLU A 28 4.95 6.19 21.36
N ILE A 29 5.96 5.43 21.78
CA ILE A 29 7.10 5.07 20.90
C ILE A 29 6.62 4.29 19.69
N ASN A 30 5.77 3.28 19.88
CA ASN A 30 5.25 2.48 18.76
C ASN A 30 4.43 3.32 17.77
N LYS A 31 3.70 4.32 18.26
CA LYS A 31 2.94 5.26 17.43
C LYS A 31 3.88 6.12 16.57
N GLU A 32 4.92 6.72 17.17
CA GLU A 32 5.91 7.50 16.42
C GLU A 32 6.67 6.64 15.40
N LEU A 33 7.07 5.42 15.78
CA LEU A 33 7.69 4.46 14.87
C LEU A 33 6.76 4.04 13.73
N ALA A 34 5.46 3.89 13.99
CA ALA A 34 4.48 3.58 12.96
C ALA A 34 4.33 4.72 11.95
N ILE A 35 4.25 5.98 12.43
CA ILE A 35 4.18 7.16 11.58
C ILE A 35 5.46 7.29 10.75
N ALA A 36 6.63 7.16 11.37
CA ALA A 36 7.92 7.18 10.69
C ALA A 36 8.02 6.05 9.65
N GLY A 37 7.55 4.84 9.97
CA GLY A 37 7.52 3.70 9.04
C GLY A 37 6.61 3.92 7.83
N ILE A 38 5.44 4.56 8.02
CA ILE A 38 4.57 4.97 6.92
C ILE A 38 5.25 6.04 6.06
N GLY A 39 5.89 7.04 6.68
CA GLY A 39 6.63 8.08 5.99
C GLY A 39 7.80 7.53 5.17
N LEU A 40 8.57 6.60 5.74
CA LEU A 40 9.68 5.95 5.06
C LEU A 40 9.20 5.10 3.88
N TRP A 41 8.04 4.44 4.00
CA TRP A 41 7.45 3.71 2.89
C TRP A 41 7.05 4.64 1.74
N TRP A 42 6.42 5.78 2.03
CA TRP A 42 6.10 6.79 1.01
C TRP A 42 7.35 7.35 0.33
N LEU A 43 8.42 7.60 1.08
CA LEU A 43 9.70 8.04 0.52
C LEU A 43 10.31 6.96 -0.38
N ASN A 44 10.26 5.69 0.01
CA ASN A 44 10.70 4.58 -0.84
C ASN A 44 9.88 4.46 -2.13
N MET A 45 8.56 4.66 -2.06
CA MET A 45 7.70 4.68 -3.25
C MET A 45 8.08 5.82 -4.21
N LEU A 46 8.45 7.00 -3.68
CA LEU A 46 8.92 8.13 -4.47
C LEU A 46 10.29 7.86 -5.11
N VAL A 47 11.23 7.28 -4.36
CA VAL A 47 12.55 6.89 -4.90
C VAL A 47 12.40 5.86 -6.01
N MET A 48 11.54 4.85 -5.80
CA MET A 48 11.24 3.83 -6.82
C MET A 48 10.66 4.47 -8.09
N LEU A 49 9.77 5.45 -7.95
CA LEU A 49 9.23 6.18 -9.10
C LEU A 49 10.34 6.91 -9.87
N ILE A 50 11.22 7.63 -9.18
CA ILE A 50 12.36 8.32 -9.82
C ILE A 50 13.27 7.31 -10.54
N MET A 51 13.60 6.19 -9.90
CA MET A 51 14.43 5.15 -10.51
C MET A 51 13.78 4.58 -11.78
N LEU A 52 12.47 4.32 -11.75
CA LEU A 52 11.74 3.84 -12.92
C LEU A 52 11.78 4.86 -14.09
N LEU A 53 11.67 6.15 -13.80
CA LEU A 53 11.77 7.21 -14.81
C LEU A 53 13.17 7.26 -15.42
N VAL A 54 14.22 7.20 -14.60
CA VAL A 54 15.63 7.19 -15.05
C VAL A 54 15.92 5.95 -15.90
N ASP A 55 15.45 4.78 -15.46
CA ASP A 55 15.59 3.52 -16.17
C ASP A 55 14.94 3.58 -17.57
N THR A 56 13.73 4.16 -17.63
CA THR A 56 12.99 4.36 -18.86
C THR A 56 13.72 5.31 -19.82
N MET A 57 14.25 6.43 -19.32
CA MET A 57 15.04 7.37 -20.13
C MET A 57 16.33 6.74 -20.70
N ASN A 58 16.91 5.77 -19.98
CA ASN A 58 18.13 5.08 -20.41
C ASN A 58 17.84 3.77 -21.16
N HIS A 59 16.58 3.42 -21.42
CA HIS A 59 16.17 2.14 -22.01
C HIS A 59 16.75 0.90 -21.31
N THR A 60 16.87 0.95 -19.99
CA THR A 60 17.37 -0.16 -19.17
C THR A 60 16.41 -0.44 -18.02
N ILE A 61 16.55 -1.60 -17.38
CA ILE A 61 15.92 -1.87 -16.10
C ILE A 61 17.04 -2.14 -15.12
N SER A 62 17.23 -1.22 -14.17
CA SER A 62 18.26 -1.39 -13.17
C SER A 62 17.84 -2.44 -12.15
N ILE A 63 18.82 -3.21 -11.70
CA ILE A 63 18.65 -4.16 -10.59
C ILE A 63 18.13 -3.42 -9.34
N GLY A 64 18.53 -2.16 -9.15
CA GLY A 64 18.05 -1.29 -8.06
C GLY A 64 16.53 -1.10 -8.07
N THR A 65 15.95 -0.77 -9.23
CA THR A 65 14.49 -0.62 -9.39
C THR A 65 13.74 -1.92 -9.07
N ILE A 66 14.27 -3.06 -9.47
CA ILE A 66 13.67 -4.36 -9.17
C ILE A 66 13.71 -4.63 -7.66
N PHE A 67 14.86 -4.44 -7.00
CA PHE A 67 14.97 -4.69 -5.57
C PHE A 67 14.11 -3.75 -4.73
N ILE A 68 14.08 -2.45 -5.05
CA ILE A 68 13.25 -1.50 -4.29
C ILE A 68 11.75 -1.82 -4.45
N PHE A 69 11.33 -2.27 -5.63
CA PHE A 69 9.97 -2.77 -5.85
C PHE A 69 9.68 -3.99 -4.97
N LEU A 70 10.58 -4.99 -4.95
CA LEU A 70 10.42 -6.19 -4.12
C LEU A 70 10.39 -5.87 -2.62
N ILE A 71 11.23 -4.93 -2.15
CA ILE A 71 11.24 -4.48 -0.75
C ILE A 71 9.91 -3.83 -0.39
N ASN A 72 9.40 -2.92 -1.23
CA ASN A 72 8.10 -2.29 -1.00
C ASN A 72 6.97 -3.32 -0.97
N MET A 73 6.96 -4.26 -1.92
CA MET A 73 5.97 -5.35 -1.96
C MET A 73 6.05 -6.21 -0.70
N PHE A 74 7.25 -6.63 -0.28
CA PHE A 74 7.41 -7.44 0.92
C PHE A 74 6.93 -6.68 2.18
N TYR A 75 7.32 -5.41 2.31
CA TYR A 75 6.94 -4.58 3.46
C TYR A 75 5.42 -4.42 3.57
N THR A 76 4.75 -4.03 2.49
CA THR A 76 3.29 -3.82 2.48
C THR A 76 2.53 -5.13 2.71
N ASN A 77 2.93 -6.21 2.03
CA ASN A 77 2.28 -7.52 2.22
C ASN A 77 2.48 -8.05 3.65
N TYR A 78 3.68 -7.91 4.22
CA TYR A 78 3.96 -8.28 5.61
C TYR A 78 3.05 -7.50 6.59
N LEU A 79 2.92 -6.18 6.43
CA LEU A 79 2.06 -5.36 7.28
C LEU A 79 0.59 -5.75 7.16
N ILE A 80 0.06 -5.84 5.94
CA ILE A 80 -1.34 -6.22 5.70
C ILE A 80 -1.63 -7.60 6.31
N PHE A 81 -0.75 -8.57 6.10
CA PHE A 81 -0.89 -9.91 6.68
C PHE A 81 -0.88 -9.90 8.21
N LYS A 82 0.04 -9.15 8.83
CA LYS A 82 0.13 -9.07 10.29
C LYS A 82 -1.05 -8.36 10.93
N LEU A 83 -1.52 -7.28 10.32
CA LEU A 83 -2.70 -6.54 10.78
C LEU A 83 -3.95 -7.41 10.67
N LYS A 84 -4.15 -8.06 9.52
CA LYS A 84 -5.28 -8.97 9.29
C LYS A 84 -5.26 -10.19 10.22
N LYS A 85 -4.09 -10.81 10.42
CA LYS A 85 -3.94 -11.94 11.35
C LYS A 85 -4.34 -11.58 12.79
N LYS A 86 -4.17 -10.31 13.18
CA LYS A 86 -4.53 -9.82 14.52
C LYS A 86 -5.95 -9.20 14.57
N GLY A 87 -6.68 -9.18 13.47
CA GLY A 87 -8.00 -8.52 13.38
C GLY A 87 -7.96 -7.00 13.55
N LEU A 88 -6.78 -6.37 13.48
CA LEU A 88 -6.61 -4.93 13.74
C LEU A 88 -7.21 -4.04 12.63
N ASN A 89 -7.51 -4.64 11.48
CA ASN A 89 -8.15 -3.96 10.36
C ASN A 89 -9.64 -4.25 10.27
N ASP A 90 -10.20 -5.01 11.23
CA ASP A 90 -11.61 -5.35 11.22
C ASP A 90 -12.44 -4.14 11.67
N THR A 91 -13.55 -3.90 10.98
CA THR A 91 -14.55 -2.91 11.38
C THR A 91 -15.78 -3.67 11.84
N GLU A 92 -16.03 -3.61 13.14
CA GLU A 92 -17.17 -4.24 13.78
C GLU A 92 -18.41 -3.38 13.63
N CYS A 93 -19.48 -3.93 13.05
CA CYS A 93 -20.77 -3.24 12.91
C CYS A 93 -21.75 -3.80 13.93
N ALA A 94 -22.25 -2.93 14.81
CA ALA A 94 -23.19 -3.28 15.87
C ALA A 94 -24.64 -3.37 15.36
N THR A 95 -24.94 -2.74 14.22
CA THR A 95 -26.28 -2.71 13.62
C THR A 95 -26.26 -3.00 12.11
N GLU A 96 -27.41 -3.43 11.57
CA GLU A 96 -27.55 -3.64 10.12
C GLU A 96 -27.44 -2.31 9.34
N GLU A 97 -27.93 -1.21 9.90
CA GLU A 97 -27.85 0.12 9.26
C GLU A 97 -26.39 0.57 9.09
N GLU A 98 -25.58 0.42 10.13
CA GLU A 98 -24.15 0.72 10.11
C GLU A 98 -23.41 -0.15 9.07
N TYR A 99 -23.72 -1.44 9.01
CA TYR A 99 -23.16 -2.35 8.00
C TYR A 99 -23.50 -1.90 6.57
N LEU A 100 -24.77 -1.52 6.31
CA LEU A 100 -25.19 -1.02 5.00
C LEU A 100 -24.53 0.32 4.65
N GLN A 101 -24.33 1.20 5.62
CA GLN A 101 -23.62 2.46 5.45
C GLN A 101 -22.15 2.23 5.07
N HIS A 102 -21.43 1.39 5.81
CA HIS A 102 -20.04 1.05 5.48
C HIS A 102 -19.92 0.38 4.12
N LYS A 103 -20.84 -0.54 3.77
CA LYS A 103 -20.87 -1.18 2.44
C LYS A 103 -21.03 -0.16 1.31
N LYS A 104 -21.91 0.84 1.47
CA LYS A 104 -22.07 1.93 0.49
C LYS A 104 -20.81 2.78 0.38
N THR A 105 -20.18 3.12 1.50
CA THR A 105 -18.92 3.88 1.54
C THR A 105 -17.79 3.11 0.86
N LEU A 106 -17.63 1.82 1.14
CA LEU A 106 -16.64 0.95 0.50
C LEU A 106 -16.86 0.86 -1.01
N ARG A 107 -18.12 0.78 -1.49
CA ARG A 107 -18.41 0.77 -2.93
C ARG A 107 -17.96 2.07 -3.60
N LYS A 108 -18.24 3.22 -2.98
CA LYS A 108 -17.77 4.53 -3.48
C LYS A 108 -16.25 4.63 -3.45
N ALA A 109 -15.62 4.17 -2.38
CA ALA A 109 -14.16 4.16 -2.24
C ALA A 109 -13.50 3.26 -3.29
N GLY A 110 -14.01 2.04 -3.51
CA GLY A 110 -13.54 1.13 -4.54
C GLY A 110 -13.69 1.70 -5.94
N LEU A 111 -14.84 2.29 -6.27
CA LEU A 111 -15.03 2.98 -7.56
C LEU A 111 -14.05 4.14 -7.74
N LYS A 112 -13.89 5.00 -6.73
CA LYS A 112 -12.93 6.11 -6.77
C LYS A 112 -11.49 5.61 -6.96
N ALA A 113 -11.11 4.56 -6.25
CA ALA A 113 -9.79 3.95 -6.36
C ALA A 113 -9.56 3.34 -7.75
N GLY A 114 -10.54 2.62 -8.29
CA GLY A 114 -10.47 2.04 -9.63
C GLY A 114 -10.36 3.09 -10.73
N VAL A 115 -11.16 4.16 -10.66
CA VAL A 115 -11.10 5.27 -11.62
C VAL A 115 -9.76 6.01 -11.53
N LEU A 116 -9.33 6.36 -10.32
CA LEU A 116 -8.06 7.08 -10.13
C LEU A 116 -6.87 6.25 -10.61
N TRP A 117 -6.82 4.97 -10.21
CA TRP A 117 -5.73 4.07 -10.61
C TRP A 117 -5.74 3.80 -12.11
N GLY A 118 -6.91 3.51 -12.70
CA GLY A 118 -7.04 3.26 -14.13
C GLY A 118 -6.62 4.46 -14.97
N PHE A 119 -7.06 5.67 -14.59
CA PHE A 119 -6.66 6.91 -15.26
C PHE A 119 -5.16 7.18 -15.09
N GLN A 120 -4.63 7.05 -13.87
CA GLN A 120 -3.21 7.25 -13.61
C GLN A 120 -2.35 6.30 -14.42
N MET A 121 -2.68 5.00 -14.46
CA MET A 121 -1.96 4.00 -15.25
C MET A 121 -2.07 4.26 -16.75
N PHE A 122 -3.25 4.67 -17.23
CA PHE A 122 -3.43 5.07 -18.63
C PHE A 122 -2.49 6.21 -19.02
N VAL A 123 -2.46 7.29 -18.23
CA VAL A 123 -1.58 8.44 -18.48
C VAL A 123 -0.11 8.04 -18.39
N PHE A 124 0.25 7.30 -17.35
CA PHE A 124 1.64 6.96 -17.09
C PHE A 124 2.22 6.05 -18.18
N MET A 125 1.48 5.01 -18.57
CA MET A 125 1.95 4.00 -19.51
C MET A 125 1.83 4.41 -20.98
N ASN A 126 0.85 5.24 -21.35
CA ASN A 126 0.67 5.63 -22.76
C ASN A 126 1.32 6.97 -23.10
N TYR A 127 1.60 7.82 -22.11
CA TYR A 127 2.17 9.16 -22.36
C TYR A 127 3.51 9.35 -21.66
N ILE A 128 3.56 9.23 -20.33
CA ILE A 128 4.76 9.62 -19.57
C ILE A 128 5.95 8.71 -19.88
N LEU A 129 5.79 7.38 -19.78
CA LEU A 129 6.88 6.46 -20.03
C LEU A 129 7.34 6.46 -21.50
N PRO A 130 6.43 6.38 -22.50
CA PRO A 130 6.86 6.45 -23.90
C PRO A 130 7.56 7.77 -24.24
N TYR A 131 7.06 8.91 -23.73
CA TYR A 131 7.70 10.21 -23.93
C TYR A 131 9.13 10.24 -23.37
N LEU A 132 9.34 9.72 -22.15
CA LEU A 132 10.66 9.69 -21.52
C LEU A 132 11.62 8.69 -22.17
N GLY A 133 11.08 7.57 -22.65
CA GLY A 133 11.81 6.58 -23.42
C GLY A 133 12.00 6.98 -24.89
N SER A 134 11.63 8.18 -25.33
CA SER A 134 11.70 8.56 -26.76
C SER A 134 10.99 7.55 -27.70
N GLU A 135 9.99 6.85 -27.20
CA GLU A 135 9.15 5.91 -27.94
C GLU A 135 7.94 6.63 -28.55
N GLU A 136 7.34 6.04 -29.58
CA GLU A 136 6.14 6.63 -30.20
C GLU A 136 4.92 6.54 -29.28
N ILE A 137 4.31 7.69 -29.01
CA ILE A 137 3.05 7.77 -28.27
C ILE A 137 1.93 7.24 -29.16
N SER A 138 1.54 5.98 -28.95
CA SER A 138 0.43 5.34 -29.66
C SER A 138 -0.73 5.05 -28.72
N VAL A 139 -1.77 5.87 -28.80
CA VAL A 139 -3.00 5.68 -28.02
C VAL A 139 -4.04 5.03 -28.89
N SER A 140 -4.29 3.74 -28.66
CA SER A 140 -5.34 3.00 -29.34
C SER A 140 -6.61 2.90 -28.49
N LEU A 141 -7.73 2.64 -29.15
CA LEU A 141 -8.99 2.34 -28.45
C LEU A 141 -8.86 1.06 -27.60
N PHE A 142 -8.00 0.13 -28.00
CA PHE A 142 -7.65 -1.05 -27.20
C PHE A 142 -7.00 -0.68 -25.87
N ASN A 143 -6.05 0.27 -25.86
CA ASN A 143 -5.42 0.75 -24.63
C ASN A 143 -6.46 1.35 -23.68
N VAL A 144 -7.36 2.19 -24.19
CA VAL A 144 -8.44 2.79 -23.38
C VAL A 144 -9.29 1.70 -22.72
N VAL A 145 -9.70 0.69 -23.49
CA VAL A 145 -10.49 -0.45 -22.97
C VAL A 145 -9.70 -1.24 -21.93
N LEU A 146 -8.42 -1.54 -22.19
CA LEU A 146 -7.54 -2.28 -21.29
C LEU A 146 -7.43 -1.59 -19.92
N TYR A 147 -7.15 -0.29 -19.88
CA TYR A 147 -6.99 0.45 -18.63
C TYR A 147 -8.32 0.71 -17.92
N CYS A 148 -9.43 0.83 -18.65
CA CYS A 148 -10.78 0.81 -18.06
C CYS A 148 -11.09 -0.53 -17.37
N CYS A 149 -10.80 -1.65 -18.03
CA CYS A 149 -10.95 -2.98 -17.44
C CYS A 149 -10.03 -3.18 -16.22
N GLY A 150 -8.77 -2.75 -16.32
CA GLY A 150 -7.82 -2.79 -15.22
C GLY A 150 -8.26 -1.94 -14.02
N GLY A 151 -8.71 -0.72 -14.26
CA GLY A 151 -9.29 0.16 -13.23
C GLY A 151 -10.53 -0.44 -12.59
N GLY A 152 -11.42 -1.05 -13.37
CA GLY A 152 -12.59 -1.77 -12.87
C GLY A 152 -12.20 -2.95 -11.98
N PHE A 153 -11.25 -3.78 -12.41
CA PHE A 153 -10.72 -4.90 -11.63
C PHE A 153 -10.08 -4.42 -10.32
N PHE A 154 -9.26 -3.38 -10.37
CA PHE A 154 -8.63 -2.80 -9.19
C PHE A 154 -9.65 -2.21 -8.21
N GLY A 155 -10.64 -1.48 -8.71
CA GLY A 155 -11.71 -0.95 -7.87
C GLY A 155 -12.54 -2.04 -7.19
N LEU A 156 -12.82 -3.13 -7.92
CA LEU A 156 -13.52 -4.30 -7.38
C LEU A 156 -12.70 -5.02 -6.32
N SER A 157 -11.40 -5.21 -6.53
CA SER A 157 -10.54 -5.86 -5.54
C SER A 157 -10.47 -5.05 -4.24
N MET A 158 -10.35 -3.73 -4.33
CA MET A 158 -10.39 -2.83 -3.17
C MET A 158 -11.72 -2.93 -2.41
N TYR A 159 -12.84 -3.01 -3.13
CA TYR A 159 -14.15 -3.21 -2.53
C TYR A 159 -14.25 -4.57 -1.81
N ILE A 160 -13.79 -5.65 -2.44
CA ILE A 160 -13.80 -7.01 -1.84
C ILE A 160 -12.91 -7.04 -0.59
N VAL A 161 -11.71 -6.48 -0.64
CA VAL A 161 -10.81 -6.42 0.53
C VAL A 161 -11.47 -5.65 1.67
N GLY A 162 -12.14 -4.53 1.39
CA GLY A 162 -12.89 -3.79 2.39
C GLY A 162 -14.05 -4.59 2.99
N LEU A 163 -14.80 -5.34 2.16
CA LEU A 163 -15.87 -6.22 2.63
C LEU A 163 -15.35 -7.32 3.55
N LEU A 164 -14.20 -7.92 3.22
CA LEU A 164 -13.58 -8.98 4.05
C LEU A 164 -13.14 -8.49 5.44
N ASN A 165 -13.06 -7.18 5.62
CA ASN A 165 -12.71 -6.55 6.89
C ASN A 165 -13.96 -6.07 7.65
N LEU A 166 -15.16 -6.14 7.09
CA LEU A 166 -16.40 -5.83 7.80
C LEU A 166 -16.90 -7.05 8.57
N LYS A 167 -17.07 -6.92 9.88
CA LYS A 167 -17.62 -7.96 10.76
C LYS A 167 -18.99 -7.57 11.27
N LYS A 168 -19.95 -8.48 11.19
CA LYS A 168 -21.29 -8.33 11.76
C LYS A 168 -21.28 -8.85 13.19
N LEU A 169 -21.73 -8.05 14.15
CA LEU A 169 -21.89 -8.44 15.55
C LEU A 169 -23.35 -8.66 15.98
N TYR A 170 -24.29 -8.54 15.03
CA TYR A 170 -25.73 -8.73 15.21
C TYR A 170 -26.21 -10.06 14.63
#